data_AF-R7KBN2-F1
#
_entry.id   AF-R7KBN2-F1
#
_cell.length_a   1.000
_cell.length_b   1.000
_cell.length_c   1.000
_cell.angle_alpha   90.00
_cell.angle_beta   90.00
_cell.angle_gamma   90.00
#
_symmetry.space_group_name_H-M   'P 1'
#
loop_
_entity.id
_entity.type
_entity.pdbx_description
1 polymer ?
#
loop_
_entity_poly.entity_id
_entity_poly.type
_entity_poly.pdbx_seq_one_letter_code
_entity_poly.pdbx_strand_id
1 'polypeptide(L)'
;MEVYVEVVILNNLAIDLFLMILTYFCTKQKVKKLRVFIGAIVGTAGAVFYPLMGKYKILLAATFAPVLTLVFYKSQNLKQYILGLVVFAALTFSLGGIMTGISNLTGIELEANLIPAVALFSVMFLFYFIWHIVYVVKKHKRIEQVVLKIYGDSLNLKALYDTGNSLVDGDKPVIVLSKKWGEKYISKSDREIVVKTVGGLSTLKLLEGEYIKFKQRGEVHFSVAVSKENYVGYDVVLHNSFC
;
A
#
# COMPACT_ATOMS: atom_id res chain seq x y z
N MET A 1 41.99 -14.03 6.32
CA MET A 1 40.85 -13.49 7.06
C MET A 1 39.86 -14.61 7.30
N GLU A 2 39.47 -14.84 8.54
CA GLU A 2 38.41 -15.79 8.87
C GLU A 2 37.07 -15.07 8.74
N VAL A 3 36.21 -15.55 7.86
CA VAL A 3 34.87 -15.02 7.67
C VAL A 3 33.89 -16.02 8.24
N TYR A 4 33.14 -15.59 9.24
CA TYR A 4 32.10 -16.38 9.89
C TYR A 4 30.96 -16.65 8.91
N VAL A 5 30.62 -17.92 8.71
CA VAL A 5 29.59 -18.33 7.75
C VAL A 5 28.23 -17.76 8.11
N GLU A 6 27.93 -17.60 9.40
CA GLU A 6 26.72 -16.96 9.90
C GLU A 6 26.63 -15.49 9.49
N VAL A 7 27.75 -14.76 9.46
CA VAL A 7 27.79 -13.36 8.99
C VAL A 7 27.52 -13.30 7.50
N VAL A 8 28.10 -14.21 6.71
CA VAL A 8 27.84 -14.33 5.27
C VAL A 8 26.36 -14.60 5.01
N ILE A 9 25.77 -15.54 5.76
CA ILE A 9 24.35 -15.90 5.62
C ILE A 9 23.46 -14.69 5.94
N LEU A 10 23.67 -14.04 7.09
CA LEU A 10 22.83 -12.92 7.52
C LEU A 10 22.96 -11.71 6.58
N ASN A 11 24.18 -11.35 6.17
CA ASN A 11 24.43 -10.24 5.27
C ASN A 11 23.81 -10.48 3.89
N ASN A 12 24.06 -11.65 3.29
CA ASN A 12 23.53 -11.93 1.96
C ASN A 12 22.01 -12.09 1.99
N LEU A 13 21.43 -12.67 3.05
CA LEU A 13 19.97 -12.74 3.16
C LEU A 13 19.34 -11.36 3.24
N ALA A 14 19.94 -10.44 4.01
CA ALA A 14 19.49 -9.06 4.11
C ALA A 14 19.58 -8.33 2.76
N ILE A 15 20.74 -8.45 2.10
CA ILE A 15 21.03 -7.82 0.81
C ILE A 15 20.09 -8.34 -0.28
N ASP A 16 19.94 -9.67 -0.39
CA ASP A 16 19.07 -10.27 -1.40
C ASP A 16 17.61 -9.89 -1.18
N LEU A 17 17.11 -9.91 0.07
CA LEU A 17 15.76 -9.46 0.40
C LEU A 17 15.56 -7.98 0.00
N PHE A 18 16.54 -7.13 0.29
CA PHE A 18 16.48 -5.72 -0.08
C PHE A 18 16.42 -5.52 -1.59
N LEU A 19 17.37 -6.11 -2.32
CA LEU A 19 17.46 -5.98 -3.77
C LEU A 19 16.19 -6.48 -4.46
N MET A 20 15.62 -7.58 -3.99
CA MET A 20 14.36 -8.12 -4.53
C MET A 20 13.16 -7.20 -4.24
N ILE A 21 13.05 -6.66 -3.03
CA ILE A 21 12.01 -5.70 -2.66
C ILE A 21 12.14 -4.40 -3.46
N LEU A 22 13.36 -3.89 -3.62
CA LEU A 22 13.64 -2.66 -4.36
C LEU A 22 13.37 -2.85 -5.85
N THR A 23 13.76 -3.99 -6.42
CA THR A 23 13.43 -4.37 -7.80
C THR A 23 11.90 -4.40 -8.02
N TYR A 24 11.15 -4.92 -7.05
CA TYR A 24 9.69 -4.88 -7.09
C TYR A 24 9.15 -3.44 -7.11
N PHE A 25 9.64 -2.57 -6.22
CA PHE A 25 9.20 -1.18 -6.17
C PHE A 25 9.50 -0.43 -7.49
N CYS A 26 10.69 -0.63 -8.07
CA CYS A 26 11.07 -0.01 -9.33
C CYS A 26 10.24 -0.52 -10.52
N THR A 27 9.86 -1.80 -10.53
CA THR A 27 9.11 -2.43 -11.63
C THR A 27 7.59 -2.33 -11.48
N LYS A 28 7.06 -1.96 -10.30
CA LYS A 28 5.62 -1.85 -9.98
C LYS A 28 4.81 -3.13 -10.25
N GLN A 29 5.45 -4.28 -10.14
CA GLN A 29 4.86 -5.58 -10.46
C GLN A 29 3.98 -6.09 -9.32
N LYS A 30 3.40 -7.28 -9.45
CA LYS A 30 2.76 -8.00 -8.32
C LYS A 30 3.58 -9.26 -8.04
N VAL A 31 4.21 -9.35 -6.86
CA VAL A 31 4.92 -10.56 -6.42
C VAL A 31 4.35 -11.11 -5.12
N LYS A 32 4.42 -12.43 -4.99
CA LYS A 32 4.06 -13.13 -3.75
C LYS A 32 5.23 -13.01 -2.78
N LYS A 33 4.96 -12.60 -1.52
CA LYS A 33 5.98 -12.51 -0.45
C LYS A 33 6.84 -13.78 -0.34
N LEU A 34 6.22 -14.95 -0.49
CA LEU A 34 6.91 -16.24 -0.46
C LEU A 34 7.97 -16.40 -1.57
N ARG A 35 7.74 -15.87 -2.77
CA ARG A 35 8.71 -15.93 -3.88
C ARG A 35 9.93 -15.06 -3.61
N VAL A 36 9.73 -13.90 -2.99
CA VAL A 36 10.83 -13.02 -2.57
C VAL A 36 11.67 -13.71 -1.49
N PHE A 37 11.03 -14.33 -0.50
CA PHE A 37 11.73 -15.05 0.55
C PHE A 37 12.53 -16.26 0.02
N ILE A 38 11.92 -17.08 -0.84
CA ILE A 38 12.62 -18.21 -1.49
C ILE A 38 13.77 -17.69 -2.36
N GLY A 39 13.54 -16.63 -3.12
CA GLY A 39 14.59 -16.00 -3.91
C GLY A 39 15.78 -15.59 -3.05
N ALA A 40 15.54 -14.93 -1.92
CA ALA A 40 16.62 -14.50 -1.04
C ALA A 40 17.40 -15.68 -0.45
N ILE A 41 16.74 -16.76 -0.06
CA ILE A 41 17.41 -17.99 0.38
C ILE A 41 18.30 -18.56 -0.74
N VAL A 42 17.80 -18.61 -1.98
CA VAL A 42 18.58 -19.08 -3.13
C VAL A 42 19.78 -18.17 -3.38
N GLY A 43 19.59 -16.86 -3.32
CA GLY A 43 20.67 -15.87 -3.46
C GLY A 43 21.77 -16.06 -2.42
N THR A 44 21.36 -16.20 -1.16
CA THR A 44 22.26 -16.41 -0.02
C THR A 44 23.01 -17.73 -0.13
N ALA A 45 22.34 -18.81 -0.56
CA ALA A 45 22.99 -20.08 -0.85
C ALA A 45 24.07 -19.88 -1.93
N GLY A 46 23.77 -19.15 -3.00
CA GLY A 46 24.75 -18.77 -4.01
C GLY A 46 25.98 -18.08 -3.43
N ALA A 47 25.79 -17.12 -2.54
CA ALA A 47 26.88 -16.42 -1.87
C ALA A 47 27.74 -17.33 -0.97
N VAL A 48 27.11 -18.24 -0.22
CA VAL A 48 27.81 -19.21 0.63
C VAL A 48 28.64 -20.21 -0.20
N PHE A 49 28.10 -20.66 -1.34
CA PHE A 49 28.80 -21.60 -2.22
C PHE A 49 29.80 -20.93 -3.18
N TYR A 50 29.70 -19.61 -3.40
CA TYR A 50 30.53 -18.87 -4.35
C TYR A 50 32.06 -19.04 -4.14
N PRO A 51 32.59 -18.99 -2.89
CA PRO A 51 34.02 -19.21 -2.65
C PRO A 51 34.50 -20.60 -3.09
N LEU A 52 33.62 -21.62 -3.05
CA LEU A 52 33.92 -23.02 -3.35
C LEU A 52 33.94 -23.33 -4.87
N MET A 53 33.50 -22.39 -5.72
CA MET A 53 33.29 -22.64 -7.16
C MET A 53 34.58 -22.59 -8.02
N GLY A 54 35.72 -22.20 -7.46
CA GLY A 54 37.01 -22.19 -8.18
C GLY A 54 36.94 -21.46 -9.53
N LYS A 55 37.22 -22.18 -10.63
CA LYS A 55 37.19 -21.65 -12.02
C LYS A 55 35.79 -21.32 -12.55
N TYR A 56 34.72 -21.81 -11.91
CA TYR A 56 33.34 -21.61 -12.36
C TYR A 56 32.70 -20.33 -11.82
N LYS A 57 33.43 -19.52 -11.05
CA LYS A 57 32.93 -18.26 -10.46
C LYS A 57 32.32 -17.29 -11.48
N ILE A 58 32.95 -17.16 -12.64
CA ILE A 58 32.48 -16.27 -13.72
C ILE A 58 31.19 -16.82 -14.33
N LEU A 59 31.12 -18.13 -14.56
CA LEU A 59 29.92 -18.80 -15.09
C LEU A 59 28.75 -18.69 -14.13
N LEU A 60 29.00 -18.89 -12.82
CA LEU A 60 28.00 -18.68 -11.79
C LEU A 60 27.53 -17.23 -11.80
N ALA A 61 28.43 -16.24 -11.72
CA ALA A 61 28.07 -14.83 -11.74
C ALA A 61 27.22 -14.42 -12.97
N ALA A 62 27.55 -14.95 -14.15
CA ALA A 62 26.82 -14.66 -15.39
C ALA A 62 25.41 -15.29 -15.45
N THR A 63 25.23 -16.47 -14.86
CA THR A 63 23.97 -17.24 -14.94
C THR A 63 23.06 -17.05 -13.73
N PHE A 64 23.61 -16.63 -12.60
CA PHE A 64 22.91 -16.57 -11.33
C PHE A 64 21.85 -15.47 -11.30
N ALA A 65 22.15 -14.26 -11.80
CA ALA A 65 21.17 -13.16 -11.84
C ALA A 65 19.92 -13.50 -12.71
N PRO A 66 20.05 -14.06 -13.93
CA PRO A 66 18.92 -14.57 -14.69
C PRO A 66 18.08 -15.61 -13.94
N VAL A 67 18.73 -16.64 -13.37
CA VAL A 67 18.05 -17.72 -12.64
C VAL A 67 17.33 -17.18 -11.41
N LEU A 68 18.00 -16.35 -10.62
CA LEU A 68 17.45 -15.75 -9.42
C LEU A 68 16.23 -14.88 -9.76
N THR A 69 16.33 -14.09 -10.84
CA THR A 69 15.20 -13.30 -11.34
C THR A 69 14.02 -14.20 -11.68
N LEU A 70 14.20 -15.36 -12.32
CA LEU A 70 13.10 -16.30 -12.60
C LEU A 70 12.45 -16.87 -11.32
N VAL A 71 13.24 -17.09 -10.27
CA VAL A 71 12.76 -17.63 -8.98
C VAL A 71 11.84 -16.64 -8.28
N PHE A 72 12.29 -15.41 -8.07
CA PHE A 72 11.49 -14.42 -7.33
C PHE A 72 10.44 -13.72 -8.20
N TYR A 73 10.64 -13.65 -9.52
CA TYR A 73 9.79 -12.91 -10.44
C TYR A 73 8.85 -13.82 -11.23
N LYS A 74 7.53 -13.62 -11.11
CA LYS A 74 6.53 -14.32 -11.94
C LYS A 74 6.18 -13.41 -13.12
N SER A 75 7.04 -13.33 -14.12
CA SER A 75 6.73 -12.55 -15.32
C SER A 75 5.58 -13.20 -16.09
N GLN A 76 4.57 -12.42 -16.46
CA GLN A 76 3.57 -12.86 -17.43
C GLN A 76 4.06 -12.67 -18.88
N ASN A 77 5.05 -11.79 -19.09
CA ASN A 77 5.58 -11.40 -20.40
C ASN A 77 7.11 -11.26 -20.40
N LEU A 78 7.78 -11.61 -21.50
CA LEU A 78 9.24 -11.54 -21.66
C LEU A 78 9.80 -10.12 -21.43
N LYS A 79 9.10 -9.08 -21.90
CA LYS A 79 9.49 -7.68 -21.68
C LYS A 79 9.59 -7.34 -20.18
N GLN A 80 8.65 -7.85 -19.39
CA GLN A 80 8.63 -7.61 -17.94
C GLN A 80 9.74 -8.38 -17.23
N TYR A 81 10.07 -9.58 -17.70
CA TYR A 81 11.21 -10.34 -17.21
C TYR A 81 12.53 -9.61 -17.47
N ILE A 82 12.77 -9.17 -18.71
CA ILE A 82 13.99 -8.46 -19.08
C ILE A 82 14.12 -7.17 -18.27
N LEU A 83 13.03 -6.40 -18.11
CA LEU A 83 13.05 -5.21 -17.26
C LEU A 83 13.43 -5.55 -15.81
N GLY A 84 12.84 -6.61 -15.24
CA GLY A 84 13.17 -7.06 -13.89
C GLY A 84 14.64 -7.46 -13.74
N LEU A 85 15.17 -8.21 -14.71
CA LEU A 85 16.57 -8.62 -14.75
C LEU A 85 17.53 -7.43 -14.83
N VAL A 86 17.26 -6.48 -15.72
CA VAL A 86 18.08 -5.27 -15.89
C VAL A 86 18.07 -4.40 -14.63
N VAL A 87 16.89 -4.20 -14.04
CA VAL A 87 16.76 -3.44 -12.79
C VAL A 87 17.47 -4.14 -11.64
N PHE A 88 17.29 -5.46 -11.49
CA PHE A 88 17.96 -6.23 -10.44
C PHE A 88 19.48 -6.19 -10.59
N ALA A 89 20.00 -6.38 -11.80
CA ALA A 89 21.43 -6.31 -12.09
C ALA A 89 21.99 -4.91 -11.81
N ALA A 90 21.29 -3.84 -12.22
CA ALA A 90 21.70 -2.46 -11.97
C ALA A 90 21.74 -2.12 -10.47
N LEU A 91 20.75 -2.57 -9.71
CA LEU A 91 20.70 -2.40 -8.25
C LEU A 91 21.81 -3.18 -7.54
N THR A 92 22.06 -4.42 -7.96
CA THR A 92 23.15 -5.26 -7.42
C THR A 92 24.51 -4.62 -7.67
N PHE A 93 24.76 -4.17 -8.91
CA PHE A 93 26.01 -3.50 -9.28
C PHE A 93 26.21 -2.18 -8.53
N SER A 94 25.14 -1.38 -8.40
CA SER A 94 25.18 -0.11 -7.69
C SER A 94 25.45 -0.30 -6.20
N LEU A 95 24.79 -1.28 -5.55
CA LEU A 95 24.99 -1.58 -4.14
C LEU A 95 26.42 -2.07 -3.87
N GLY A 96 26.92 -3.00 -4.70
CA GLY A 96 28.31 -3.46 -4.63
C GLY A 96 29.30 -2.30 -4.79
N GLY A 97 29.10 -1.45 -5.80
CA GLY A 97 29.95 -0.28 -6.02
C GLY A 97 29.94 0.73 -4.87
N ILE A 98 28.79 0.98 -4.25
CA ILE A 98 28.68 1.84 -3.06
C ILE A 98 29.44 1.22 -1.88
N MET A 99 29.25 -0.08 -1.63
CA MET A 99 29.95 -0.78 -0.55
C MET A 99 31.46 -0.75 -0.74
N THR A 100 31.95 -1.07 -1.93
CA THR A 100 33.38 -0.98 -2.26
C THR A 100 33.89 0.46 -2.13
N GLY A 101 33.14 1.45 -2.60
CA GLY A 101 33.49 2.87 -2.50
C GLY A 101 33.63 3.35 -1.05
N ILE A 102 32.65 3.03 -0.19
CA ILE A 102 32.70 3.39 1.24
C ILE A 102 33.85 2.65 1.93
N SER A 103 34.06 1.36 1.62
CA SER A 103 35.17 0.58 2.19
C SER A 103 36.52 1.22 1.87
N ASN A 104 36.71 1.68 0.64
CA ASN A 104 37.94 2.35 0.21
C ASN A 104 38.14 3.73 0.84
N LEU A 105 37.06 4.49 1.07
CA LEU A 105 37.12 5.83 1.66
C LEU A 105 37.34 5.81 3.18
N THR A 106 36.71 4.85 3.86
CA THR A 106 36.73 4.77 5.33
C THR A 106 37.81 3.84 5.87
N GLY A 107 38.37 2.97 5.02
CA GLY A 107 39.27 1.89 5.44
C GLY A 107 38.58 0.76 6.19
N ILE A 108 37.25 0.78 6.32
CA ILE A 108 36.47 -0.25 7.02
C ILE A 108 36.05 -1.32 6.00
N GLU A 109 36.45 -2.56 6.22
CA GLU A 109 36.03 -3.70 5.42
C GLU A 109 34.54 -4.02 5.67
N LEU A 110 33.67 -3.48 4.83
CA LEU A 110 32.22 -3.66 4.98
C LEU A 110 31.78 -5.10 4.69
N GLU A 111 32.43 -5.79 3.76
CA GLU A 111 32.01 -7.12 3.28
C GLU A 111 32.06 -8.22 4.36
N ALA A 112 32.93 -8.07 5.36
CA ALA A 112 33.17 -9.07 6.41
C ALA A 112 32.49 -8.75 7.76
N ASN A 113 31.87 -7.57 7.88
CA ASN A 113 31.25 -7.12 9.13
C ASN A 113 29.72 -7.22 9.06
N LEU A 114 29.03 -7.26 10.21
CA LEU A 114 27.55 -7.23 10.26
C LEU A 114 26.95 -5.85 9.87
N ILE A 115 27.81 -4.84 9.68
CA ILE A 115 27.47 -3.43 9.42
C ILE A 115 26.57 -3.25 8.19
N PRO A 116 26.82 -3.92 7.04
CA PRO A 116 25.97 -3.76 5.86
C PRO A 116 24.56 -4.26 6.07
N ALA A 117 24.35 -5.42 6.72
CA ALA A 117 23.00 -5.93 6.98
C ALA A 117 22.19 -4.94 7.82
N VAL A 118 22.77 -4.44 8.91
CA VAL A 118 22.09 -3.51 9.83
C VAL A 118 21.80 -2.17 9.12
N ALA A 119 22.76 -1.65 8.36
CA ALA A 119 22.57 -0.43 7.56
C ALA A 119 21.47 -0.62 6.49
N LEU A 120 21.46 -1.74 5.79
CA LEU A 120 20.44 -2.03 4.78
C LEU A 120 19.05 -2.20 5.41
N PHE A 121 18.94 -2.96 6.50
CA PHE A 121 17.67 -3.15 7.21
C PHE A 121 17.12 -1.83 7.75
N SER A 122 17.99 -0.94 8.26
CA SER A 122 17.55 0.38 8.73
C SER A 122 17.03 1.27 7.59
N VAL A 123 17.70 1.29 6.42
CA VAL A 123 17.23 2.02 5.23
C VAL A 123 15.93 1.44 4.70
N MET A 124 15.80 0.11 4.65
CA MET A 124 14.57 -0.58 4.27
C MET A 124 13.39 -0.22 5.17
N PHE A 125 13.62 -0.24 6.49
CA PHE A 125 12.62 0.06 7.48
C PHE A 125 12.15 1.51 7.36
N LEU A 126 13.08 2.45 7.19
CA LEU A 126 12.79 3.86 6.92
C LEU A 126 11.97 4.03 5.64
N PHE A 127 12.37 3.40 4.54
CA PHE A 127 11.64 3.49 3.27
C PHE A 127 10.22 2.91 3.37
N TYR A 128 10.06 1.75 4.00
CA TYR A 128 8.76 1.15 4.25
C TYR A 128 7.87 2.06 5.10
N PHE A 129 8.41 2.65 6.16
CA PHE A 129 7.68 3.53 7.05
C PHE A 129 7.23 4.82 6.33
N ILE A 130 8.13 5.45 5.57
CA ILE A 130 7.80 6.62 4.74
C ILE A 130 6.74 6.26 3.70
N TRP A 131 6.91 5.14 2.98
CA TRP A 131 5.92 4.68 2.00
C TRP A 131 4.57 4.42 2.64
N HIS A 132 4.53 3.81 3.84
CA HIS A 132 3.30 3.55 4.57
C HIS A 132 2.61 4.83 5.02
N ILE A 133 3.36 5.80 5.56
CA ILE A 133 2.82 7.13 5.89
C ILE A 133 2.25 7.78 4.64
N VAL A 134 3.00 7.80 3.54
CA VAL A 134 2.55 8.39 2.28
C VAL A 134 1.31 7.66 1.76
N TYR A 135 1.23 6.33 1.87
CA TYR A 135 0.06 5.56 1.46
C TYR A 135 -1.17 5.88 2.31
N VAL A 136 -1.02 5.95 3.63
CA VAL A 136 -2.11 6.30 4.56
C VAL A 136 -2.58 7.74 4.31
N VAL A 137 -1.65 8.68 4.13
CA VAL A 137 -1.94 10.10 3.88
C VAL A 137 -2.52 10.31 2.47
N LYS A 138 -2.05 9.58 1.46
CA LYS A 138 -2.54 9.63 0.07
C LYS A 138 -3.75 8.73 -0.17
N LYS A 139 -4.44 8.21 0.87
CA LYS A 139 -5.74 7.58 0.67
C LYS A 139 -6.69 8.65 0.13
N HIS A 140 -6.76 8.74 -1.21
CA HIS A 140 -7.47 9.78 -1.91
C HIS A 140 -8.95 9.69 -1.52
N LYS A 141 -9.51 10.83 -1.08
CA LYS A 141 -10.95 10.98 -0.89
C LYS A 141 -11.61 10.69 -2.24
N ARG A 142 -12.26 9.53 -2.35
CA ARG A 142 -13.00 9.17 -3.55
C ARG A 142 -14.32 9.95 -3.49
N ILE A 143 -14.44 10.94 -4.36
CA ILE A 143 -15.61 11.80 -4.46
C ILE A 143 -16.27 11.56 -5.81
N GLU A 144 -17.57 11.31 -5.83
CA GLU A 144 -18.36 11.08 -7.05
C GLU A 144 -19.63 11.92 -7.03
N GLN A 145 -20.17 12.25 -8.21
CA GLN A 145 -21.48 12.88 -8.30
C GLN A 145 -22.60 11.85 -8.18
N VAL A 146 -23.55 12.10 -7.29
CA VAL A 146 -24.73 11.27 -7.05
C VAL A 146 -25.99 12.10 -7.15
N VAL A 147 -27.10 11.46 -7.56
CA VAL A 147 -28.43 12.07 -7.48
C VAL A 147 -29.18 11.45 -6.32
N LEU A 148 -29.52 12.26 -5.33
CA LEU A 148 -30.23 11.87 -4.12
C LEU A 148 -31.67 12.38 -4.22
N LYS A 149 -32.65 11.48 -4.07
CA LYS A 149 -34.06 11.85 -4.03
C LYS A 149 -34.62 11.72 -2.61
N ILE A 150 -35.16 12.83 -2.10
CA ILE A 150 -35.72 12.95 -0.75
C ILE A 150 -36.99 13.80 -0.82
N TYR A 151 -38.10 13.28 -0.30
CA TYR A 151 -39.40 13.96 -0.24
C TYR A 151 -39.82 14.64 -1.57
N GLY A 152 -39.64 13.94 -2.69
CA GLY A 152 -39.98 14.40 -4.04
C GLY A 152 -38.90 15.25 -4.73
N ASP A 153 -37.95 15.82 -3.99
CA ASP A 153 -36.88 16.65 -4.55
C ASP A 153 -35.69 15.80 -5.01
N SER A 154 -35.10 16.16 -6.15
CA SER A 154 -33.86 15.55 -6.65
C SER A 154 -32.67 16.48 -6.47
N LEU A 155 -31.66 16.05 -5.72
CA LEU A 155 -30.45 16.81 -5.39
C LEU A 155 -29.24 16.20 -6.09
N ASN A 156 -28.46 17.00 -6.81
CA ASN A 156 -27.20 16.58 -7.41
C ASN A 156 -26.04 16.96 -6.47
N LEU A 157 -25.40 15.96 -5.88
CA LEU A 157 -24.49 16.11 -4.73
C LEU A 157 -23.14 15.47 -5.01
N LYS A 158 -22.09 16.01 -4.41
CA LYS A 158 -20.78 15.36 -4.35
C LYS A 158 -20.73 14.40 -3.15
N ALA A 159 -20.69 13.11 -3.42
CA ALA A 159 -20.62 12.07 -2.41
C ALA A 159 -19.19 11.64 -2.11
N LEU A 160 -18.82 11.66 -0.83
CA LEU A 160 -17.58 11.08 -0.31
C LEU A 160 -17.82 9.61 0.04
N TYR A 161 -17.03 8.72 -0.55
CA TYR A 161 -16.93 7.34 -0.10
C TYR A 161 -16.13 7.29 1.20
N ASP A 162 -16.81 6.96 2.30
CA ASP A 162 -16.19 6.86 3.61
C ASP A 162 -16.29 5.43 4.15
N THR A 163 -15.14 4.76 4.25
CA THR A 163 -15.04 3.43 4.84
C THR A 163 -15.31 3.44 6.36
N GLY A 164 -15.27 4.61 7.01
CA GLY A 164 -15.52 4.77 8.43
C GLY A 164 -17.00 4.95 8.81
N ASN A 165 -17.87 5.29 7.87
CA ASN A 165 -19.30 5.43 8.15
C ASN A 165 -19.96 4.06 8.23
N SER A 166 -20.31 3.65 9.45
CA SER A 166 -20.97 2.38 9.78
C SER A 166 -22.35 2.59 10.42
N LEU A 167 -22.96 3.76 10.20
CA LEU A 167 -24.26 4.10 10.76
C LEU A 167 -25.37 3.28 10.10
N VAL A 168 -26.20 2.66 10.94
CA VAL A 168 -27.32 1.82 10.51
C VAL A 168 -28.59 2.24 11.25
N ASP A 169 -29.70 2.31 10.54
CA ASP A 169 -31.05 2.52 11.06
C ASP A 169 -31.87 1.25 10.82
N GLY A 170 -31.96 0.39 11.85
CA GLY A 170 -32.51 -0.96 11.68
C GLY A 170 -31.64 -1.80 10.75
N ASP A 171 -32.16 -2.14 9.57
CA ASP A 171 -31.43 -2.87 8.51
C ASP A 171 -30.95 -1.95 7.37
N LYS A 172 -31.21 -0.64 7.46
CA LYS A 172 -30.90 0.31 6.38
C LYS A 172 -29.57 1.03 6.65
N PRO A 173 -28.66 1.10 5.66
CA PRO A 173 -27.46 1.92 5.79
C PRO A 173 -27.84 3.40 5.88
N VAL A 174 -27.11 4.17 6.68
CA VAL A 174 -27.36 5.60 6.87
C VAL A 174 -26.28 6.42 6.16
N ILE A 175 -26.70 7.33 5.29
CA ILE A 175 -25.82 8.34 4.68
C ILE A 175 -25.95 9.66 5.45
N VAL A 176 -24.88 10.47 5.47
CA VAL A 176 -24.87 11.74 6.21
C VAL A 176 -24.84 12.92 5.23
N LEU A 177 -25.90 13.71 5.23
CA LEU A 177 -26.08 14.87 4.36
C LEU A 177 -25.59 16.15 5.06
N SER A 178 -24.87 17.00 4.33
CA SER A 178 -24.43 18.31 4.80
C SER A 178 -25.61 19.20 5.21
N LYS A 179 -25.43 20.02 6.26
CA LYS A 179 -26.47 20.90 6.80
C LYS A 179 -27.16 21.73 5.71
N LYS A 180 -26.38 22.35 4.83
CA LYS A 180 -26.85 23.19 3.70
C LYS A 180 -27.97 22.54 2.88
N TRP A 181 -27.92 21.23 2.69
CA TRP A 181 -28.88 20.49 1.86
C TRP A 181 -30.00 19.85 2.69
N GLY A 182 -29.70 19.45 3.93
CA GLY A 182 -30.65 18.74 4.80
C GLY A 182 -31.55 19.63 5.65
N GLU A 183 -31.16 20.87 5.94
CA GLU A 183 -31.85 21.76 6.89
C GLU A 183 -33.32 22.01 6.51
N LYS A 184 -33.63 22.12 5.22
CA LYS A 184 -35.00 22.31 4.72
C LYS A 184 -35.95 21.13 4.99
N TYR A 185 -35.43 19.97 5.36
CA TYR A 185 -36.22 18.76 5.61
C TYR A 185 -36.25 18.36 7.08
N ILE A 186 -35.53 19.05 7.96
CA ILE A 186 -35.45 18.70 9.39
C ILE A 186 -36.84 18.70 10.03
N SER A 187 -37.74 19.61 9.63
CA SER A 187 -39.11 19.68 10.14
C SER A 187 -40.02 18.55 9.67
N LYS A 188 -39.58 17.72 8.71
CA LYS A 188 -40.39 16.61 8.16
C LYS A 188 -40.22 15.30 8.94
N SER A 189 -39.34 15.24 9.94
CA SER A 189 -39.12 14.05 10.75
C SER A 189 -38.69 14.40 12.18
N ASP A 190 -39.29 13.72 13.14
CA ASP A 190 -38.89 13.82 14.55
C ASP A 190 -37.86 12.76 14.96
N ARG A 191 -37.52 11.81 14.07
CA ARG A 191 -36.59 10.71 14.36
C ARG A 191 -35.16 11.24 14.50
N GLU A 192 -34.42 10.66 15.45
CA GLU A 192 -33.02 10.98 15.71
C GLU A 192 -32.19 9.70 15.80
N ILE A 193 -30.93 9.80 15.41
CA ILE A 193 -29.92 8.75 15.57
C ILE A 193 -28.76 9.28 16.40
N VAL A 194 -28.30 8.48 17.36
CA VAL A 194 -27.10 8.77 18.15
C VAL A 194 -25.88 8.34 17.35
N VAL A 195 -24.97 9.28 17.09
CA VAL A 195 -23.71 9.04 16.40
C VAL A 195 -22.54 9.23 17.35
N LYS A 196 -21.62 8.27 17.35
CA LYS A 196 -20.36 8.34 18.10
C LYS A 196 -19.28 8.90 17.18
N THR A 197 -18.75 10.06 17.54
CA THR A 197 -17.65 10.71 16.83
C THR A 197 -16.39 10.71 17.69
N VAL A 198 -15.25 11.09 17.11
CA VAL A 198 -14.00 11.29 17.88
C VAL A 198 -14.15 12.38 18.94
N GLY A 199 -15.05 13.35 18.71
CA GLY A 199 -15.39 14.42 19.66
C GLY A 199 -16.46 14.03 20.69
N GLY A 200 -16.94 12.78 20.70
CA GLY A 200 -17.98 12.30 21.62
C GLY A 200 -19.28 11.91 20.94
N LEU A 201 -20.31 11.66 21.76
CA LEU A 201 -21.65 11.32 21.29
C LEU A 201 -22.39 12.58 20.85
N SER A 202 -23.09 12.51 19.72
CA SER A 202 -24.00 13.56 19.26
C SER A 202 -25.25 12.94 18.66
N THR A 203 -26.34 13.69 18.60
CA THR A 203 -27.58 13.28 17.94
C THR A 203 -27.73 13.99 16.60
N LEU A 204 -28.10 13.24 15.57
CA LEU A 204 -28.44 13.77 14.24
C LEU A 204 -29.90 13.46 13.92
N LYS A 205 -30.57 14.37 13.21
CA LYS A 205 -31.93 14.17 12.70
C LYS A 205 -31.90 13.16 11.56
N LEU A 206 -32.81 12.20 11.62
CA LEU A 206 -32.91 11.11 10.66
C LEU A 206 -34.14 11.30 9.76
N LEU A 207 -33.92 11.28 8.46
CA LEU A 207 -34.92 11.42 7.41
C LEU A 207 -35.01 10.12 6.62
N GLU A 208 -36.15 9.88 5.99
CA GLU A 208 -36.32 8.77 5.06
C GLU A 208 -35.85 9.19 3.66
N GLY A 209 -34.96 8.38 3.07
CA GLY A 209 -34.55 8.53 1.67
C GLY A 209 -35.41 7.68 0.75
N GLU A 210 -35.74 8.21 -0.44
CA GLU A 210 -36.45 7.42 -1.46
C GLU A 210 -35.46 6.51 -2.20
N TYR A 211 -34.51 7.12 -2.91
CA TYR A 211 -33.43 6.42 -3.60
C TYR A 211 -32.21 7.32 -3.82
N ILE A 212 -31.08 6.67 -4.06
CA ILE A 212 -29.81 7.28 -4.43
C ILE A 212 -29.35 6.61 -5.71
N LYS A 213 -29.13 7.42 -6.74
CA LYS A 213 -28.69 6.93 -8.04
C LYS A 213 -27.20 7.22 -8.20
N PHE A 214 -26.42 6.15 -8.26
CA PHE A 214 -25.02 6.20 -8.65
C PHE A 214 -24.90 6.13 -10.17
N LYS A 215 -23.80 6.64 -10.75
CA LYS A 215 -23.57 6.51 -12.19
C LYS A 215 -23.41 5.05 -12.64
N GLN A 216 -23.04 4.15 -11.74
CA GLN A 216 -22.68 2.76 -12.06
C GLN A 216 -23.34 1.68 -11.18
N ARG A 217 -24.22 2.05 -10.24
CA ARG A 217 -24.94 1.11 -9.35
C ARG A 217 -26.43 1.43 -9.30
N GLY A 218 -27.23 0.36 -9.18
CA GLY A 218 -28.69 0.43 -9.09
C GLY A 218 -29.19 1.10 -7.80
N GLU A 219 -30.51 1.17 -7.67
CA GLU A 219 -31.18 1.80 -6.54
C GLU A 219 -30.97 0.99 -5.25
N VAL A 220 -30.65 1.68 -4.16
CA VAL A 220 -30.48 1.09 -2.82
C VAL A 220 -31.33 1.89 -1.85
N HIS A 221 -32.00 1.21 -0.92
CA HIS A 221 -32.72 1.85 0.17
C HIS A 221 -31.74 2.24 1.30
N PHE A 222 -31.87 3.46 1.82
CA PHE A 222 -31.03 4.00 2.91
C PHE A 222 -31.83 5.02 3.72
N SER A 223 -31.36 5.31 4.92
CA SER A 223 -31.83 6.43 5.73
C SER A 223 -30.83 7.60 5.63
N VAL A 224 -31.29 8.83 5.86
CA VAL A 224 -30.48 10.04 5.70
C VAL A 224 -30.35 10.75 7.03
N ALA A 225 -29.15 10.81 7.58
CA ALA A 225 -28.85 11.67 8.73
C ALA A 225 -28.45 13.06 8.25
N VAL A 226 -28.93 14.12 8.91
CA VAL A 226 -28.53 15.50 8.61
C VAL A 226 -27.44 15.95 9.56
N SER A 227 -26.28 16.32 9.01
CA SER A 227 -25.16 16.90 9.76
C SER A 227 -25.52 18.26 10.36
N LYS A 228 -24.95 18.58 11.52
CA LYS A 228 -25.02 19.93 12.12
C LYS A 228 -24.10 20.94 11.43
N GLU A 229 -23.15 20.45 10.62
CA GLU A 229 -22.13 21.25 9.96
C GLU A 229 -22.15 21.08 8.44
N ASN A 230 -21.55 22.05 7.77
CA ASN A 230 -21.33 22.01 6.33
C ASN A 230 -19.98 21.37 6.01
N TYR A 231 -19.97 20.48 5.02
CA TYR A 231 -18.75 19.87 4.53
C TYR A 231 -18.05 20.73 3.46
N VAL A 232 -16.72 20.63 3.41
CA VAL A 232 -15.88 21.31 2.40
C VAL A 232 -15.40 20.29 1.37
N GLY A 233 -15.79 20.50 0.10
CA GLY A 233 -15.37 19.68 -1.05
C GLY A 233 -16.29 18.50 -1.39
N TYR A 234 -17.25 18.17 -0.52
CA TYR A 234 -18.31 17.18 -0.74
C TYR A 234 -19.58 17.63 -0.01
N ASP A 235 -20.72 17.03 -0.34
CA ASP A 235 -22.04 17.37 0.19
C ASP A 235 -22.69 16.24 0.99
N VAL A 236 -22.28 15.00 0.75
CA VAL A 236 -22.83 13.81 1.43
C VAL A 236 -21.73 12.78 1.71
N VAL A 237 -21.84 12.10 2.85
CA VAL A 237 -20.95 11.00 3.25
C VAL A 237 -21.72 9.69 3.07
N LEU A 238 -21.19 8.80 2.24
CA LEU A 238 -21.80 7.49 2.00
C LEU A 238 -21.46 6.51 3.12
N HIS A 239 -22.34 5.52 3.32
CA HIS A 239 -22.08 4.37 4.18
C HIS A 239 -21.00 3.46 3.59
N ASN A 240 -20.27 2.73 4.44
CA ASN A 240 -19.18 1.85 4.03
C ASN A 240 -19.62 0.72 3.08
N SER A 241 -20.89 0.30 3.14
CA SER A 241 -21.48 -0.71 2.24
C SER A 241 -21.52 -0.26 0.78
N PHE A 242 -21.42 1.06 0.52
CA PHE A 242 -21.32 1.59 -0.82
C PHE A 242 -19.87 1.64 -1.33
N CYS A 243 -18.86 1.47 -0.48
CA CYS A 243 -17.44 1.60 -0.84
C CYS A 243 -16.86 0.40 -1.61
#